data_AF-I2C6V4-F1
#
_entry.id   AF-I2C6V4-F1
#
_cell.length_a   1.000
_cell.length_b   1.000
_cell.length_c   1.000
_cell.angle_alpha   90.00
_cell.angle_beta   90.00
_cell.angle_gamma   90.00
#
_symmetry.space_group_name_H-M   'P 1'
#
loop_
_entity.id
_entity.type
_entity.pdbx_description
1 polymer ?
#
loop_
_entity_poly.entity_id
_entity_poly.type
_entity_poly.pdbx_seq_one_letter_code
_entity_poly.pdbx_strand_id
1 'polypeptide(L)'
;MNNNQFLKSDLEAAKRKVDSAEELAIMLSEALRDGDYEEAISLAGSIKVLTEDINRLANKGRLYDVAMKMQQRGINLTVISRCSQ
;
A
#
# COMPACT_ATOMS: atom_id res chain seq x y z
N MET A 1 -15.16 15.46 -3.61
CA MET A 1 -13.75 15.22 -3.23
C MET A 1 -12.88 15.58 -4.42
N ASN A 2 -11.82 16.36 -4.22
CA ASN A 2 -10.89 16.70 -5.30
C ASN A 2 -9.94 15.50 -5.51
N ASN A 3 -9.85 14.95 -6.73
CA ASN A 3 -9.03 13.78 -7.03
C ASN A 3 -7.55 13.99 -6.71
N ASN A 4 -7.05 15.23 -6.81
CA ASN A 4 -5.70 15.57 -6.37
C ASN A 4 -5.49 15.32 -4.88
N GLN A 5 -6.53 15.47 -4.06
CA GLN A 5 -6.43 15.32 -2.62
C GLN A 5 -6.38 13.83 -2.21
N PHE A 6 -7.10 12.96 -2.93
CA PHE A 6 -7.07 11.51 -2.74
C PHE A 6 -5.75 10.88 -3.18
N LEU A 7 -5.26 11.26 -4.36
CA LEU A 7 -3.97 10.80 -4.85
C LEU A 7 -2.82 11.30 -3.97
N LYS A 8 -2.92 12.54 -3.45
CA LYS A 8 -1.93 13.09 -2.53
C LYS A 8 -1.95 12.37 -1.18
N SER A 9 -3.13 12.08 -0.61
CA SER A 9 -3.20 11.33 0.66
C SER A 9 -2.67 9.90 0.53
N ASP A 10 -2.97 9.23 -0.59
CA ASP A 10 -2.47 7.88 -0.86
C ASP A 10 -0.95 7.89 -1.08
N LEU A 11 -0.41 8.92 -1.74
CA LEU A 11 1.04 9.10 -1.92
C LEU A 11 1.77 9.30 -0.58
N GLU A 12 1.28 10.20 0.27
CA GLU A 12 1.86 10.42 1.60
C GLU A 12 1.74 9.18 2.51
N ALA A 13 0.67 8.40 2.36
CA ALA A 13 0.52 7.12 3.05
C ALA A 13 1.51 6.07 2.53
N ALA A 14 1.69 5.98 1.21
CA ALA A 14 2.66 5.07 0.60
C ALA A 14 4.09 5.42 1.01
N LYS A 15 4.46 6.71 0.99
CA LYS A 15 5.78 7.16 1.41
C LYS A 15 6.08 6.78 2.86
N ARG A 16 5.18 7.09 3.79
CA ARG A 16 5.34 6.69 5.20
C ARG A 16 5.50 5.18 5.38
N LYS A 17 4.77 4.36 4.61
CA LYS A 17 4.90 2.90 4.69
C LYS A 17 6.23 2.40 4.13
N VAL A 18 6.77 3.04 3.10
CA VAL A 18 8.10 2.75 2.57
C VAL A 18 9.15 3.10 3.61
N ASP A 19 9.10 4.31 4.17
CA ASP A 19 10.04 4.76 5.20
C ASP A 19 10.04 3.78 6.41
N SER A 20 8.87 3.36 6.88
CA SER A 20 8.77 2.36 7.96
C SER A 20 9.30 0.97 7.56
N ALA A 21 9.10 0.54 6.32
CA ALA A 21 9.62 -0.74 5.85
C ALA A 21 11.16 -0.74 5.76
N GLU A 22 11.76 0.40 5.39
CA GLU A 22 13.21 0.59 5.38
C GLU A 22 13.80 0.55 6.80
N GLU A 23 13.18 1.24 7.76
CA GLU A 23 13.59 1.18 9.17
C GLU A 23 13.54 -0.25 9.73
N LEU A 24 12.45 -0.98 9.47
CA LEU A 24 12.32 -2.37 9.90
C LEU A 24 13.34 -3.30 9.21
N ALA A 25 13.73 -3.02 7.97
CA ALA A 25 14.74 -3.79 7.27
C ALA A 25 16.13 -3.64 7.89
N ILE A 26 16.45 -2.45 8.42
CA ILE A 26 17.68 -2.22 9.18
C ILE A 26 17.66 -3.05 10.46
N MET A 27 16.57 -2.97 11.25
CA MET A 27 16.40 -3.74 12.48
C MET A 27 16.46 -5.26 12.21
N LEU A 28 15.88 -5.71 11.10
CA LEU A 28 15.92 -7.12 10.69
C LEU A 28 17.37 -7.57 10.46
N SER A 29 18.16 -6.73 9.78
CA SER A 29 19.57 -7.03 9.55
C SER A 29 20.37 -7.11 10.86
N GLU A 30 20.02 -6.30 11.86
CA GLU A 30 20.65 -6.33 13.19
C GLU A 30 20.25 -7.60 13.95
N ALA A 31 18.96 -7.93 14.01
CA ALA A 31 18.47 -9.16 14.65
C ALA A 31 19.11 -10.42 14.06
N LEU A 32 19.23 -10.49 12.72
CA LEU A 32 19.91 -11.59 12.04
C LEU A 32 21.40 -11.70 12.41
N ARG A 33 22.08 -10.56 12.59
CA ARG A 33 23.49 -10.52 12.97
C ARG A 33 23.70 -10.98 14.41
N ASP A 34 22.76 -10.65 15.29
CA ASP A 34 22.80 -11.00 16.71
C ASP A 34 22.31 -12.43 16.98
N GLY A 35 21.78 -13.11 15.95
CA GLY A 35 21.23 -14.47 16.06
C GLY A 35 19.84 -14.50 16.71
N ASP A 36 19.18 -13.35 16.83
CA ASP A 36 17.80 -13.24 17.32
C ASP A 36 16.82 -13.54 16.18
N TYR A 37 16.65 -14.83 15.90
CA TYR A 37 15.79 -15.29 14.81
C TYR A 37 14.30 -15.10 15.09
N GLU A 38 13.88 -15.03 16.36
CA GLU A 38 12.48 -14.79 16.72
C GLU A 38 12.09 -13.36 16.35
N GLU A 39 12.91 -12.38 16.74
CA GLU A 39 12.71 -10.99 16.36
C GLU A 39 12.86 -10.80 14.84
N ALA A 40 13.83 -11.46 14.21
CA ALA A 40 13.99 -11.42 12.74
C ALA A 40 12.73 -11.90 12.00
N ILE A 41 12.10 -12.99 12.46
CA ILE A 41 10.86 -13.50 11.85
C ILE A 41 9.71 -12.49 12.05
N SER A 42 9.59 -11.90 13.23
CA SER A 42 8.59 -10.87 13.54
C SER A 42 8.72 -9.65 12.63
N LEU A 43 9.93 -9.13 12.48
CA LEU A 43 10.25 -7.98 11.63
C LEU A 43 9.97 -8.28 10.14
N ALA A 44 10.38 -9.45 9.65
CA ALA A 44 10.08 -9.88 8.28
C ALA A 44 8.57 -9.97 8.02
N GLY A 45 7.78 -10.44 8.99
CA GLY A 45 6.33 -10.45 8.94
C GLY A 45 5.74 -9.04 8.80
N SER A 46 6.25 -8.09 9.58
CA SER A 46 5.81 -6.69 9.53
C SER A 46 6.13 -6.02 8.19
N ILE A 47 7.33 -6.25 7.66
CA ILE A 47 7.75 -5.76 6.33
C ILE A 47 6.85 -6.32 5.22
N LYS A 48 6.49 -7.61 5.29
CA LYS A 48 5.56 -8.23 4.33
C LYS A 48 4.22 -7.51 4.32
N VAL A 49 3.64 -7.25 5.49
CA VAL A 49 2.35 -6.54 5.62
C VAL A 49 2.44 -5.13 5.02
N LEU A 50 3.49 -4.37 5.32
CA LEU A 50 3.68 -3.02 4.76
C LEU A 50 3.80 -3.06 3.24
N THR A 51 4.55 -4.02 2.70
CA THR A 51 4.76 -4.17 1.25
C THR A 51 3.47 -4.56 0.53
N GLU A 52 2.64 -5.42 1.13
CA GLU A 52 1.32 -5.76 0.60
C GLU A 52 0.40 -4.54 0.56
N ASP A 53 0.41 -3.71 1.60
CA ASP A 53 -0.37 -2.46 1.64
C ASP A 53 0.07 -1.46 0.57
N ILE A 54 1.38 -1.32 0.35
CA ILE A 54 1.93 -0.48 -0.73
C ILE A 54 1.43 -0.98 -2.09
N ASN A 55 1.44 -2.29 -2.32
CA ASN A 55 0.91 -2.89 -3.55
C ASN A 55 -0.59 -2.62 -3.74
N ARG A 56 -1.39 -2.64 -2.66
CA ARG A 56 -2.81 -2.29 -2.72
C ARG A 56 -3.02 -0.82 -3.10
N LEU A 57 -2.23 0.10 -2.54
CA LEU A 57 -2.27 1.52 -2.91
C LEU A 57 -1.92 1.74 -4.38
N ALA A 58 -0.88 1.07 -4.89
CA ALA A 58 -0.50 1.14 -6.30
C ALA A 58 -1.63 0.63 -7.23
N ASN A 59 -2.26 -0.49 -6.88
CA ASN A 59 -3.38 -1.05 -7.64
C ASN A 59 -4.61 -0.13 -7.65
N LYS A 60 -4.88 0.55 -6.53
CA LYS A 60 -5.97 1.53 -6.40
C LYS A 60 -5.79 2.70 -7.37
N GLY A 61 -4.58 3.23 -7.50
CA GLY A 61 -4.25 4.28 -8.49
C GLY A 61 -4.49 3.81 -9.94
N ARG A 62 -4.03 2.60 -10.28
CA ARG A 62 -4.26 2.02 -11.61
C ARG A 62 -5.74 1.83 -11.94
N LEU A 63 -6.53 1.34 -10.97
CA LEU A 63 -7.98 1.16 -11.14
C LEU A 63 -8.69 2.49 -11.40
N TYR A 64 -8.30 3.53 -10.65
CA TYR A 64 -8.81 4.86 -10.84
C TYR A 64 -8.49 5.41 -12.26
N ASP A 65 -7.26 5.26 -12.74
CA ASP A 65 -6.88 5.70 -14.09
C ASP A 65 -7.67 4.98 -15.19
N VAL A 66 -7.90 3.68 -15.01
CA VAL A 66 -8.73 2.89 -15.93
C VAL A 66 -10.18 3.37 -15.92
N ALA A 67 -10.76 3.61 -14.73
CA ALA A 67 -12.12 4.12 -14.60
C ALA A 67 -12.27 5.49 -15.30
N MET A 68 -11.31 6.40 -15.13
CA MET A 68 -11.31 7.69 -15.81
C MET A 68 -11.27 7.56 -17.33
N LYS A 69 -10.42 6.66 -17.87
CA LYS A 69 -10.33 6.40 -19.31
C LYS A 69 -11.63 5.79 -19.87
N MET A 70 -12.30 4.94 -19.11
CA MET A 70 -13.61 4.38 -19.49
C MET A 70 -14.69 5.46 -19.52
N GLN A 71 -14.74 6.33 -18.51
CA GLN A 71 -15.69 7.43 -18.44
C GLN A 71 -15.50 8.43 -19.60
N GLN A 72 -14.26 8.75 -19.96
CA GLN A 72 -13.93 9.59 -21.13
C GLN A 72 -14.41 8.99 -22.47
N ARG A 73 -14.59 7.66 -22.53
CA ARG A 73 -15.14 6.95 -23.69
C ARG A 73 -16.66 6.85 -23.67
N GLY A 74 -17.34 7.50 -22.73
CA GLY A 74 -18.80 7.44 -22.57
C GLY A 74 -19.30 6.14 -21.94
N ILE A 75 -18.41 5.32 -21.37
CA ILE A 75 -18.82 4.10 -20.65
C ILE A 75 -19.33 4.51 -19.27
N ASN A 76 -20.56 4.12 -18.96
CA ASN A 76 -21.17 4.44 -17.68
C ASN A 76 -20.63 3.51 -16.60
N LEU A 77 -20.01 4.07 -15.56
CA LEU A 77 -19.44 3.33 -14.44
C LEU A 77 -20.27 3.57 -13.19
N THR A 78 -20.47 2.52 -12.40
CA THR A 78 -21.12 2.59 -11.08
C THR A 78 -20.28 1.81 -10.07
N VAL A 79 -20.07 2.41 -8.91
CA VAL A 79 -19.41 1.73 -7.79
C VAL A 79 -20.40 0.75 -7.18
N ILE A 80 -20.04 -0.53 -7.16
CA ILE A 80 -20.80 -1.57 -6.47
C ILE A 80 -20.08 -1.88 -5.17
N SER A 81 -20.66 -1.47 -4.05
CA SER A 81 -20.23 -1.89 -2.72
C SER A 81 -20.96 -3.18 -2.35
N ARG A 82 -20.24 -4.21 -1.91
CA ARG A 82 -20.88 -5.29 -1.15
C ARG A 82 -21.16 -4.74 0.24
N CYS A 83 -22.43 -4.56 0.60
CA CYS A 83 -22.78 -4.47 2.01
C CYS A 83 -22.42 -5.82 2.64
N SER A 84 -21.41 -5.83 3.52
CA SER A 84 -21.21 -6.95 4.43
C SER A 84 -22.44 -7.05 5.32
N GLN A 85 -23.18 -8.16 5.19
CA GLN A 85 -24.18 -8.58 6.17
C GLN A 85 -23.50 -9.01 7.46
#